data_AF-A0A182NDL9-F1
#
_entry.id   AF-A0A182NDL9-F1
#
_cell.length_a   1.000
_cell.length_b   1.000
_cell.length_c   1.000
_cell.angle_alpha   90.00
_cell.angle_beta   90.00
_cell.angle_gamma   90.00
#
_symmetry.space_group_name_H-M   'P 1'
#
loop_
_entity.id
_entity.type
_entity.pdbx_description
1 polymer ?
#
loop_
_entity_poly.entity_id
_entity_poly.type
_entity_poly.pdbx_seq_one_letter_code
_entity_poly.pdbx_strand_id
1 'polypeptide(L)'
;MIMLQDSKVFEMMTLAQDMGVEELKIACEDHVSKTMSVANACTFLTAVMEIKEKACVQKVMVQPINLIFRYLQNRSRVQVWLYENTHLRIEGHIVGFDEYMNLVLDEAEEYNIKKQTRRQLGRAKCAASFLDKCITYIAENASECVKTNAFLNLTKEGLIQVISYDNSSNGAISGGFTDVAFAKTNRKGGYLHSEKAFLFALNYNNEPPTKFDIVKKPYAICYHPDCGPIFGAGADLLITNNCNVNMESYSNFPHSYDGPNATFGHLFGDYNFSIIDYEVFTLAPATVPAGNKLKHDRYP
;
A
#
# COMPACT_ATOMS: atom_id res chain seq x y z
N MET A 1 -6.33 5.15 -40.97
CA MET A 1 -5.96 4.16 -39.94
C MET A 1 -4.92 4.82 -39.05
N ILE A 2 -5.15 4.93 -37.75
CA ILE A 2 -4.16 5.45 -36.80
C ILE A 2 -3.21 4.30 -36.48
N MET A 3 -1.89 4.52 -36.62
CA MET A 3 -0.87 3.55 -36.24
C MET A 3 -0.55 3.74 -34.75
N LEU A 4 -1.23 3.00 -33.89
CA LEU A 4 -0.94 2.99 -32.46
C LEU A 4 0.36 2.21 -32.21
N GLN A 5 1.21 2.75 -31.32
CA GLN A 5 2.50 2.15 -30.93
C GLN A 5 2.43 1.78 -29.45
N ASP A 6 2.86 0.55 -29.12
CA ASP A 6 2.64 -0.03 -27.79
C ASP A 6 3.28 0.78 -26.65
N SER A 7 4.45 1.37 -26.89
CA SER A 7 5.15 2.24 -25.93
C SER A 7 4.52 3.63 -25.75
N LYS A 8 3.53 4.01 -26.57
CA LYS A 8 2.89 5.34 -26.55
C LYS A 8 1.36 5.31 -26.43
N VAL A 9 0.75 4.12 -26.47
CA VAL A 9 -0.72 3.98 -26.46
C VAL A 9 -1.33 4.57 -25.18
N PHE A 10 -0.66 4.47 -24.03
CA PHE A 10 -1.14 5.04 -22.77
C PHE A 10 -0.95 6.56 -22.70
N GLU A 11 0.14 7.14 -23.23
CA GLU A 11 0.27 8.60 -23.33
C GLU A 11 -0.85 9.17 -24.22
N MET A 12 -1.13 8.49 -25.34
CA MET A 12 -2.21 8.86 -26.26
C MET A 12 -3.60 8.65 -25.65
N MET A 13 -3.78 7.65 -24.78
CA MET A 13 -5.02 7.39 -24.03
C MET A 13 -5.27 8.47 -22.96
N THR A 14 -4.24 8.90 -22.23
CA THR A 14 -4.33 10.04 -21.29
C THR A 14 -4.70 11.32 -22.03
N LEU A 15 -4.00 11.65 -23.12
CA LEU A 15 -4.31 12.82 -23.95
C LEU A 15 -5.74 12.74 -24.53
N ALA A 16 -6.21 11.57 -24.96
CA ALA A 16 -7.58 11.38 -25.41
C ALA A 16 -8.60 11.64 -24.29
N GLN A 17 -8.31 11.20 -23.05
CA GLN A 17 -9.16 11.43 -21.89
C GLN A 17 -9.20 12.91 -21.47
N ASP A 18 -8.06 13.61 -21.51
CA ASP A 18 -7.94 15.03 -21.17
C ASP A 18 -8.62 15.93 -22.21
N MET A 19 -8.52 15.55 -23.48
CA MET A 19 -9.20 16.24 -24.60
C MET A 19 -10.68 15.84 -24.74
N GLY A 20 -11.15 14.81 -24.03
CA GLY A 20 -12.53 14.29 -24.11
C GLY A 20 -12.86 13.55 -25.41
N VAL A 21 -11.86 12.98 -26.09
CA VAL A 21 -11.99 12.27 -27.36
C VAL A 21 -12.20 10.78 -27.08
N GLU A 22 -13.39 10.42 -26.62
CA GLU A 22 -13.70 9.06 -26.16
C GLU A 22 -13.48 7.98 -27.24
N GLU A 23 -13.72 8.29 -28.52
CA GLU A 23 -13.43 7.39 -29.65
C GLU A 23 -11.95 6.97 -29.73
N LEU A 24 -11.03 7.92 -29.48
CA LEU A 24 -9.58 7.66 -29.48
C LEU A 24 -9.17 6.89 -28.22
N LYS A 25 -9.77 7.19 -27.07
CA LYS A 25 -9.56 6.45 -25.83
C LYS A 25 -10.01 4.99 -25.99
N ILE A 26 -11.21 4.75 -26.52
CA ILE A 26 -11.73 3.42 -26.86
C ILE A 26 -10.77 2.72 -27.83
N ALA A 27 -10.33 3.37 -28.91
CA ALA A 27 -9.38 2.78 -29.86
C ALA A 27 -8.04 2.38 -29.20
N CYS A 28 -7.55 3.14 -28.22
CA CYS A 28 -6.35 2.79 -27.44
C CYS A 28 -6.60 1.59 -26.50
N GLU A 29 -7.75 1.55 -25.80
CA GLU A 29 -8.14 0.43 -24.92
C GLU A 29 -8.33 -0.87 -25.72
N ASP A 30 -8.92 -0.76 -26.92
CA ASP A 30 -9.19 -1.84 -27.85
C ASP A 30 -7.89 -2.36 -28.50
N HIS A 31 -6.93 -1.47 -28.82
CA HIS A 31 -5.58 -1.84 -29.28
C HIS A 31 -4.83 -2.64 -28.23
N VAL A 32 -4.71 -2.13 -26.99
CA VAL A 32 -4.05 -2.85 -25.88
C VAL A 32 -4.69 -4.23 -25.69
N SER A 33 -6.02 -4.29 -25.66
CA SER A 33 -6.75 -5.54 -25.42
C SER A 33 -6.62 -6.57 -26.55
N LYS A 34 -6.39 -6.13 -27.80
CA LYS A 34 -6.27 -7.01 -28.98
C LYS A 34 -4.84 -7.36 -29.37
N THR A 35 -3.85 -6.59 -28.90
CA THR A 35 -2.43 -6.80 -29.24
C THR A 35 -1.59 -7.31 -28.07
N MET A 36 -2.14 -7.39 -26.84
CA MET A 36 -1.45 -7.94 -25.68
C MET A 36 -0.96 -9.37 -25.95
N SER A 37 0.35 -9.56 -25.85
CA SER A 37 1.06 -10.79 -26.13
C SER A 37 2.33 -10.88 -25.29
N VAL A 38 2.90 -12.07 -25.19
CA VAL A 38 4.21 -12.31 -24.53
C VAL A 38 5.29 -11.34 -25.03
N ALA A 39 5.25 -10.93 -26.31
CA ALA A 39 6.26 -10.08 -26.93
C ALA A 39 6.17 -8.58 -26.52
N ASN A 40 5.01 -8.08 -26.08
CA ASN A 40 4.79 -6.65 -25.79
C ASN A 40 4.16 -6.34 -24.42
N ALA A 41 3.72 -7.34 -23.64
CA ALA A 41 3.13 -7.11 -22.31
C ALA A 41 4.06 -6.31 -21.37
N CYS A 42 5.37 -6.57 -21.38
CA CYS A 42 6.35 -5.81 -20.60
C CYS A 42 6.54 -4.37 -21.13
N THR A 43 6.39 -4.15 -22.44
CA THR A 43 6.41 -2.80 -23.05
C THR A 43 5.22 -1.97 -22.58
N PHE A 44 4.02 -2.57 -22.53
CA PHE A 44 2.83 -1.93 -21.98
C PHE A 44 2.98 -1.62 -20.48
N LEU A 45 3.55 -2.54 -19.69
CA LEU A 45 3.81 -2.34 -18.27
C LEU A 45 4.72 -1.12 -18.02
N THR A 46 5.86 -1.02 -18.69
CA THR A 46 6.76 0.15 -18.56
C THR A 46 6.04 1.45 -18.95
N ALA A 47 5.35 1.47 -20.08
CA ALA A 47 4.69 2.68 -20.60
C ALA A 47 3.55 3.19 -19.69
N VAL A 48 2.81 2.32 -18.99
CA VAL A 48 1.77 2.76 -18.04
C VAL A 48 2.36 3.25 -16.71
N MET A 49 3.57 2.78 -16.34
CA MET A 49 4.28 3.23 -15.13
C MET A 49 4.87 4.63 -15.28
N GLU A 50 5.50 4.93 -16.42
CA GLU A 50 6.06 6.28 -16.71
C GLU A 50 5.03 7.42 -16.63
N ILE A 51 3.73 7.11 -16.75
CA ILE A 51 2.64 8.09 -16.66
C ILE A 51 2.23 8.35 -15.20
N LYS A 52 2.37 7.38 -14.30
CA LYS A 52 2.10 7.59 -12.86
C LYS A 52 3.09 8.56 -12.20
N GLU A 53 4.31 8.66 -12.74
CA GLU A 53 5.42 9.39 -12.11
C GLU A 53 5.44 10.90 -12.43
N LYS A 54 4.93 11.31 -13.61
CA LYS A 54 5.03 12.68 -14.16
C LYS A 54 4.13 13.74 -13.47
N ALA A 55 3.60 13.50 -12.27
CA ALA A 55 2.39 14.15 -11.76
C ALA A 55 2.55 15.21 -10.62
N CYS A 56 3.74 15.76 -10.35
CA CYS A 56 3.93 16.72 -9.24
C CYS A 56 5.08 17.74 -9.45
N VAL A 57 4.92 18.99 -8.99
CA VAL A 57 5.99 19.89 -8.46
C VAL A 57 5.47 21.28 -7.95
N GLN A 58 5.94 21.64 -6.75
CA GLN A 58 6.15 22.95 -6.05
C GLN A 58 6.05 24.27 -6.88
N LYS A 59 5.75 25.50 -6.40
CA LYS A 59 5.51 26.21 -5.09
C LYS A 59 4.93 27.64 -5.45
N VAL A 60 4.79 28.79 -4.73
CA VAL A 60 5.04 29.45 -3.39
C VAL A 60 4.24 30.81 -3.42
N MET A 61 4.02 31.67 -2.39
CA MET A 61 3.57 31.56 -0.99
C MET A 61 3.35 33.00 -0.38
N VAL A 62 2.22 33.29 0.30
CA VAL A 62 2.07 34.31 1.38
C VAL A 62 1.47 33.58 2.57
N GLN A 63 2.21 33.39 3.67
CA GLN A 63 1.98 32.38 4.74
C GLN A 63 0.53 31.86 4.85
N PRO A 64 0.13 30.85 4.04
CA PRO A 64 -1.28 30.53 3.84
C PRO A 64 -1.84 29.63 4.94
N ILE A 65 -0.96 29.08 5.78
CA ILE A 65 -1.24 27.97 6.68
C ILE A 65 -2.35 28.30 7.68
N ASN A 66 -2.36 29.52 8.23
CA ASN A 66 -3.39 30.00 9.15
C ASN A 66 -4.78 30.15 8.48
N LEU A 67 -4.80 30.47 7.19
CA LEU A 67 -6.03 30.58 6.41
C LEU A 67 -6.60 29.19 6.10
N ILE A 68 -5.73 28.21 5.80
CA ILE A 68 -6.10 26.83 5.52
C ILE A 68 -6.51 26.08 6.81
N PHE A 69 -5.81 26.25 7.92
CA PHE A 69 -6.24 25.74 9.24
C PHE A 69 -7.67 26.19 9.57
N ARG A 70 -8.03 27.45 9.28
CA ARG A 70 -9.40 27.96 9.47
C ARG A 70 -10.43 27.25 8.58
N TYR A 71 -10.09 26.97 7.32
CA TYR A 71 -11.00 26.25 6.41
C TYR A 71 -11.14 24.76 6.76
N LEU A 72 -10.06 24.12 7.21
CA LEU A 72 -10.04 22.77 7.77
C LEU A 72 -10.95 22.67 9.01
N GLN A 73 -10.73 23.53 10.02
CA GLN A 73 -11.49 23.54 11.27
C GLN A 73 -12.99 23.79 11.06
N ASN A 74 -13.34 24.72 10.16
CA ASN A 74 -14.73 25.05 9.84
C ASN A 74 -15.34 24.10 8.80
N ARG A 75 -14.65 23.00 8.41
CA ARG A 75 -14.96 22.09 7.28
C ARG A 75 -15.56 22.82 6.07
N SER A 76 -14.99 23.97 5.72
CA SER A 76 -15.55 24.87 4.72
C SER A 76 -15.23 24.36 3.31
N ARG A 77 -16.23 24.34 2.42
CA ARG A 77 -16.00 24.03 1.01
C ARG A 77 -15.15 25.14 0.40
N VAL A 78 -13.91 24.82 0.06
CA VAL A 78 -12.97 25.72 -0.59
C VAL A 78 -13.04 25.56 -2.11
N GLN A 79 -12.44 26.52 -2.82
CA GLN A 79 -12.28 26.47 -4.26
C GLN A 79 -10.81 26.77 -4.59
N VAL A 80 -10.05 25.74 -4.95
CA VAL A 80 -8.65 25.79 -5.35
C VAL A 80 -8.57 26.19 -6.83
N TRP A 81 -7.73 27.17 -7.15
CA TRP A 81 -7.55 27.65 -8.52
C TRP A 81 -6.28 27.03 -9.10
N LEU A 82 -6.37 26.41 -10.28
CA LEU A 82 -5.22 25.79 -10.93
C LEU A 82 -4.34 26.86 -11.60
N TYR A 83 -3.03 26.79 -11.38
CA TYR A 83 -2.08 27.78 -11.90
C TYR A 83 -2.06 27.83 -13.43
N GLU A 84 -2.00 26.68 -14.08
CA GLU A 84 -1.91 26.56 -15.54
C GLU A 84 -3.27 26.73 -16.24
N ASN A 85 -4.39 26.52 -15.53
CA ASN A 85 -5.73 26.51 -16.12
C ASN A 85 -6.71 27.40 -15.37
N THR A 86 -6.69 28.70 -15.70
CA THR A 86 -7.57 29.73 -15.11
C THR A 86 -9.07 29.51 -15.34
N HIS A 87 -9.48 28.54 -16.16
CA HIS A 87 -10.88 28.21 -16.45
C HIS A 87 -11.40 27.01 -15.65
N LEU A 88 -10.54 26.36 -14.87
CA LEU A 88 -10.84 25.11 -14.18
C LEU A 88 -10.40 25.26 -12.71
N ARG A 89 -11.33 25.00 -11.80
CA ARG A 89 -11.12 25.11 -10.34
C ARG A 89 -11.50 23.79 -9.70
N ILE A 90 -10.86 23.43 -8.59
CA ILE A 90 -11.23 22.26 -7.80
C ILE A 90 -11.97 22.74 -6.55
N GLU A 91 -13.25 22.38 -6.41
CA GLU A 91 -14.04 22.59 -5.20
C GLU A 91 -13.98 21.35 -4.31
N GLY A 92 -13.99 21.52 -2.99
CA GLY A 92 -14.00 20.40 -2.05
C GLY A 92 -13.82 20.84 -0.59
N HIS A 93 -13.92 19.91 0.34
CA HIS A 93 -13.70 20.15 1.77
C HIS A 93 -12.26 19.78 2.13
N ILE A 94 -11.48 20.71 2.70
CA ILE A 94 -10.13 20.36 3.17
C ILE A 94 -10.26 19.42 4.37
N VAL A 95 -9.69 18.23 4.27
CA VAL A 95 -9.61 17.24 5.36
C VAL A 95 -8.17 16.99 5.83
N GLY A 96 -7.18 17.38 5.04
CA GLY A 96 -5.78 17.36 5.43
C GLY A 96 -4.92 18.26 4.54
N PHE A 97 -3.77 18.67 5.04
CA PHE A 97 -2.71 19.30 4.27
C PHE A 97 -1.36 19.06 4.96
N ASP A 98 -0.28 19.12 4.19
CA ASP A 98 1.08 18.92 4.68
C ASP A 98 1.91 20.22 4.69
N GLU A 99 3.19 20.11 5.07
CA GLU A 99 4.16 21.21 5.07
C GLU A 99 4.47 21.78 3.66
N TYR A 100 4.06 21.08 2.59
CA TYR A 100 4.15 21.52 1.19
C TYR A 100 2.84 22.14 0.67
N MET A 101 1.79 22.12 1.50
CA MET A 101 0.40 22.47 1.19
C MET A 101 -0.28 21.62 0.11
N ASN A 102 0.09 20.35 0.00
CA ASN A 102 -0.71 19.38 -0.76
C ASN A 102 -2.07 19.20 -0.07
N LEU A 103 -3.14 19.74 -0.66
CA LEU A 103 -4.48 19.71 -0.07
C LEU A 103 -5.15 18.36 -0.33
N VAL A 104 -5.46 17.63 0.73
CA VAL A 104 -6.37 16.48 0.68
C VAL A 104 -7.80 17.02 0.75
N LEU A 105 -8.54 16.84 -0.35
CA LEU A 105 -9.92 17.31 -0.50
C LEU A 105 -10.90 16.14 -0.49
N ASP A 106 -11.89 16.25 0.39
CA ASP A 106 -13.08 15.40 0.45
C ASP A 106 -14.19 16.00 -0.43
N GLU A 107 -15.05 15.16 -1.00
CA GLU A 107 -16.11 15.51 -1.98
C GLU A 107 -15.60 16.38 -3.16
N ALA A 108 -14.41 16.08 -3.70
CA ALA A 108 -13.72 16.93 -4.66
C ALA A 108 -14.39 16.97 -6.07
N GLU A 109 -14.59 18.17 -6.61
CA GLU A 109 -15.20 18.42 -7.93
C GLU A 109 -14.40 19.41 -8.78
N GLU A 110 -14.11 19.04 -10.03
CA GLU A 110 -13.73 20.00 -11.08
C GLU A 110 -14.92 20.89 -11.43
N TYR A 111 -14.78 22.20 -11.27
CA TYR A 111 -15.71 23.21 -11.74
C TYR A 111 -15.11 23.99 -12.91
N ASN A 112 -15.72 23.85 -14.09
CA ASN A 112 -15.30 24.56 -15.29
C ASN A 112 -16.07 25.88 -15.43
N ILE A 113 -15.39 27.00 -15.23
CA ILE A 113 -16.00 28.35 -15.19
C ILE A 113 -16.68 28.68 -16.52
N LYS A 114 -16.06 28.34 -17.66
CA LYS A 114 -16.57 28.64 -19.00
C LYS A 114 -17.81 27.81 -19.37
N LYS A 115 -17.88 26.56 -18.92
CA LYS A 115 -19.00 25.64 -19.22
C LYS A 115 -20.08 25.60 -18.14
N GLN A 116 -19.83 26.16 -16.95
CA GLN A 116 -20.68 26.06 -15.75
C GLN A 116 -20.94 24.61 -15.27
N THR A 117 -20.14 23.65 -15.74
CA THR A 117 -20.24 22.22 -15.41
C THR A 117 -19.38 21.86 -14.21
N ARG A 118 -19.91 21.00 -13.32
CA ARG A 118 -19.13 20.28 -12.28
C ARG A 118 -18.90 18.82 -12.68
N ARG A 119 -17.76 18.24 -12.27
CA ARG A 119 -17.39 16.84 -12.48
C ARG A 119 -16.67 16.30 -11.24
N GLN A 120 -17.15 15.20 -10.68
CA GLN A 120 -16.55 14.53 -9.51
C GLN A 120 -15.16 13.96 -9.83
N LEU A 121 -14.18 14.23 -8.96
CA LEU A 121 -12.79 13.78 -9.07
C LEU A 121 -12.57 12.42 -8.39
N GLY A 122 -13.08 11.35 -9.03
CA GLY A 122 -12.70 9.99 -8.65
C GLY A 122 -11.25 9.67 -9.01
N ARG A 123 -10.51 8.99 -8.12
CA ARG A 123 -9.17 8.42 -8.40
C ARG A 123 -9.16 7.69 -9.76
N ALA A 124 -8.11 7.90 -10.55
CA ALA A 124 -8.03 7.47 -11.96
C ALA A 124 -8.14 5.95 -12.14
N LYS A 125 -9.34 5.45 -12.45
CA LYS A 125 -9.63 4.00 -12.56
C LYS A 125 -8.99 3.33 -13.79
N CYS A 126 -8.79 4.05 -14.90
CA CYS A 126 -8.31 3.45 -16.16
C CYS A 126 -6.91 2.83 -16.01
N ALA A 127 -5.90 3.63 -15.65
CA ALA A 127 -4.50 3.19 -15.61
C ALA A 127 -4.24 2.06 -14.60
N ALA A 128 -4.94 2.04 -13.46
CA ALA A 128 -4.88 0.92 -12.51
C ALA A 128 -5.37 -0.39 -13.17
N SER A 129 -6.58 -0.38 -13.74
CA SER A 129 -7.17 -1.58 -14.35
C SER A 129 -6.40 -2.16 -15.53
N PHE A 130 -5.52 -1.38 -16.19
CA PHE A 130 -4.62 -1.89 -17.22
C PHE A 130 -3.26 -2.33 -16.68
N LEU A 131 -2.75 -1.71 -15.60
CA LEU A 131 -1.60 -2.22 -14.86
C LEU A 131 -1.87 -3.63 -14.35
N ASP A 132 -3.01 -3.83 -13.67
CA ASP A 132 -3.41 -5.12 -13.10
C ASP A 132 -3.51 -6.21 -14.19
N LYS A 133 -4.09 -5.89 -15.35
CA LYS A 133 -4.16 -6.78 -16.52
C LYS A 133 -2.78 -7.15 -17.07
N CYS A 134 -1.88 -6.17 -17.21
CA CYS A 134 -0.53 -6.42 -17.75
C CYS A 134 0.26 -7.34 -16.82
N ILE A 135 0.21 -7.11 -15.50
CA ILE A 135 0.93 -7.94 -14.53
C ILE A 135 0.31 -9.35 -14.47
N THR A 136 -1.02 -9.46 -14.48
CA THR A 136 -1.74 -10.74 -14.57
C THR A 136 -1.28 -11.57 -15.77
N TYR A 137 -1.30 -10.98 -16.97
CA TYR A 137 -0.89 -11.66 -18.18
C TYR A 137 0.61 -12.06 -18.16
N ILE A 138 1.47 -11.21 -17.59
CA ILE A 138 2.90 -11.52 -17.42
C ILE A 138 3.10 -12.71 -16.47
N ALA A 139 2.34 -12.80 -15.39
CA ALA A 139 2.42 -13.90 -14.43
C ALA A 139 1.89 -15.23 -15.01
N GLU A 140 0.71 -15.21 -15.62
CA GLU A 140 0.12 -16.39 -16.31
C GLU A 140 1.06 -16.97 -17.38
N ASN A 141 1.86 -16.12 -18.03
CA ASN A 141 2.78 -16.48 -19.10
C ASN A 141 4.27 -16.38 -18.67
N ALA A 142 4.56 -16.37 -17.36
CA ALA A 142 5.86 -15.97 -16.82
C ALA A 142 7.05 -16.71 -17.45
N SER A 143 6.94 -18.03 -17.64
CA SER A 143 8.02 -18.84 -18.19
C SER A 143 8.39 -18.46 -19.64
N GLU A 144 7.52 -17.77 -20.37
CA GLU A 144 7.79 -17.24 -21.71
C GLU A 144 8.18 -15.76 -21.65
N CYS A 145 7.49 -14.96 -20.83
CA CYS A 145 7.80 -13.54 -20.64
C CYS A 145 9.25 -13.31 -20.23
N VAL A 146 9.79 -14.08 -19.28
CA VAL A 146 11.20 -13.96 -18.81
C VAL A 146 12.26 -14.20 -19.90
N LYS A 147 11.89 -14.81 -21.03
CA LYS A 147 12.78 -15.07 -22.17
C LYS A 147 12.83 -13.90 -23.16
N THR A 148 12.02 -12.86 -22.96
CA THR A 148 11.90 -11.73 -23.91
C THR A 148 12.86 -10.59 -23.59
N ASN A 149 13.32 -9.92 -24.65
CA ASN A 149 14.06 -8.66 -24.50
C ASN A 149 13.22 -7.57 -23.82
N ALA A 150 11.89 -7.64 -23.87
CA ALA A 150 11.02 -6.67 -23.20
C ALA A 150 11.06 -6.86 -21.66
N PHE A 151 11.10 -8.11 -21.17
CA PHE A 151 11.24 -8.40 -19.74
C PHE A 151 12.62 -7.99 -19.20
N LEU A 152 13.69 -8.22 -19.98
CA LEU A 152 15.06 -7.78 -19.63
C LEU A 152 15.21 -6.24 -19.53
N ASN A 153 14.28 -5.48 -20.13
CA ASN A 153 14.25 -4.02 -20.11
C ASN A 153 13.18 -3.46 -19.16
N LEU A 154 12.57 -4.28 -18.29
CA LEU A 154 11.69 -3.77 -17.22
C LEU A 154 12.48 -2.88 -16.25
N THR A 155 11.84 -1.80 -15.79
CA THR A 155 12.39 -0.99 -14.70
C THR A 155 12.47 -1.81 -13.42
N LYS A 156 13.34 -1.40 -12.49
CA LYS A 156 13.44 -2.03 -11.16
C LYS A 156 12.08 -2.06 -10.47
N GLU A 157 11.31 -1.00 -10.62
CA GLU A 157 9.98 -0.82 -10.06
C GLU A 157 8.96 -1.74 -10.75
N GLY A 158 9.05 -1.93 -12.08
CA GLY A 158 8.24 -2.90 -12.83
C GLY A 158 8.55 -4.35 -12.46
N LEU A 159 9.84 -4.69 -12.25
CA LEU A 159 10.26 -5.99 -11.73
C LEU A 159 9.72 -6.24 -10.32
N ILE A 160 9.75 -5.24 -9.43
CA ILE A 160 9.15 -5.33 -8.09
C ILE A 160 7.64 -5.61 -8.20
N GLN A 161 6.90 -4.88 -9.06
CA GLN A 161 5.46 -5.11 -9.25
C GLN A 161 5.13 -6.52 -9.76
N VAL A 162 5.93 -7.06 -10.70
CA VAL A 162 5.75 -8.42 -11.22
C VAL A 162 6.10 -9.49 -10.17
N ILE A 163 7.17 -9.31 -9.40
CA ILE A 163 7.56 -10.24 -8.33
C ILE A 163 6.53 -10.23 -7.18
N SER A 164 5.90 -9.07 -6.89
CA SER A 164 4.86 -8.94 -5.86
C SER A 164 3.48 -9.50 -6.26
N TYR A 165 3.32 -10.04 -7.47
CA TYR A 165 2.02 -10.50 -7.98
C TYR A 165 1.64 -11.93 -7.56
N ASP A 166 2.60 -12.80 -7.24
CA ASP A 166 2.38 -14.26 -7.05
C ASP A 166 1.72 -14.63 -5.71
N ASN A 167 0.74 -13.83 -5.28
CA ASN A 167 -0.25 -14.13 -4.25
C ASN A 167 -1.59 -13.56 -4.71
N SER A 168 -2.34 -14.38 -5.44
CA SER A 168 -3.57 -13.99 -6.14
C SER A 168 -4.61 -13.33 -5.22
N SER A 169 -5.13 -12.18 -5.68
CA SER A 169 -6.15 -11.32 -5.05
C SER A 169 -5.76 -10.64 -3.72
N ASN A 170 -5.46 -9.34 -3.79
CA ASN A 170 -5.58 -8.33 -2.70
C ASN A 170 -5.14 -8.76 -1.28
N GLY A 171 -4.10 -9.59 -1.16
CA GLY A 171 -3.64 -10.12 0.12
C GLY A 171 -3.19 -9.01 1.07
N ALA A 172 -3.81 -8.95 2.25
CA ALA A 172 -3.45 -7.99 3.28
C ALA A 172 -2.11 -8.38 3.92
N ILE A 173 -1.03 -7.68 3.55
CA ILE A 173 0.31 -7.95 4.08
C ILE A 173 0.47 -7.19 5.40
N SER A 174 0.24 -7.90 6.51
CA SER A 174 0.32 -7.36 7.87
C SER A 174 1.01 -8.34 8.82
N GLY A 175 1.56 -7.83 9.92
CA GLY A 175 2.32 -8.65 10.87
C GLY A 175 2.69 -7.91 12.14
N GLY A 176 3.66 -8.46 12.89
CA GLY A 176 4.11 -7.88 14.15
C GLY A 176 5.57 -8.21 14.49
N PHE A 177 6.22 -7.25 15.16
CA PHE A 177 7.55 -7.38 15.73
C PHE A 177 7.45 -7.48 17.26
N THR A 178 8.35 -8.26 17.87
CA THR A 178 8.51 -8.35 19.33
C THR A 178 9.99 -8.51 19.71
N ASP A 179 10.41 -7.87 20.79
CA ASP A 179 11.73 -8.06 21.41
C ASP A 179 11.74 -9.14 22.52
N VAL A 180 10.59 -9.80 22.76
CA VAL A 180 10.45 -10.95 23.67
C VAL A 180 9.95 -12.19 22.92
N ALA A 181 10.54 -13.34 23.23
CA ALA A 181 10.18 -14.63 22.62
C ALA A 181 8.79 -15.12 23.10
N PHE A 182 8.03 -15.74 22.20
CA PHE A 182 6.78 -16.40 22.51
C PHE A 182 7.04 -17.63 23.39
N ALA A 183 6.83 -17.49 24.70
CA ALA A 183 7.15 -18.52 25.68
C ALA A 183 6.11 -18.57 26.82
N LYS A 184 5.86 -19.78 27.33
CA LYS A 184 4.95 -20.00 28.46
C LYS A 184 5.44 -19.26 29.70
N THR A 185 4.59 -18.41 30.26
CA THR A 185 4.88 -17.62 31.47
C THR A 185 4.09 -18.11 32.68
N ASN A 186 4.70 -18.05 33.85
CA ASN A 186 4.03 -18.32 35.13
C ASN A 186 3.32 -17.07 35.71
N ARG A 187 3.27 -15.95 34.96
CA ARG A 187 2.58 -14.73 35.36
C ARG A 187 1.07 -14.89 35.27
N LYS A 188 0.36 -14.41 36.29
CA LYS A 188 -1.12 -14.38 36.34
C LYS A 188 -1.66 -13.57 35.15
N GLY A 189 -2.38 -14.24 34.26
CA GLY A 189 -2.92 -13.65 33.02
C GLY A 189 -2.23 -14.10 31.73
N GLY A 190 -1.07 -14.77 31.79
CA GLY A 190 -0.43 -15.38 30.61
C GLY A 190 0.35 -14.44 29.67
N TYR A 191 0.30 -13.12 29.91
CA TYR A 191 0.98 -12.14 29.05
C TYR A 191 2.45 -11.89 29.42
N LEU A 192 3.22 -11.52 28.40
CA LEU A 192 4.61 -11.06 28.45
C LEU A 192 4.67 -9.53 28.20
N HIS A 193 5.64 -8.90 28.85
CA HIS A 193 5.88 -7.46 28.74
C HIS A 193 6.89 -7.15 27.63
N SER A 194 6.61 -6.18 26.76
CA SER A 194 7.56 -5.66 25.77
C SER A 194 7.60 -4.13 25.80
N GLU A 195 8.80 -3.57 25.62
CA GLU A 195 9.03 -2.13 25.44
C GLU A 195 8.97 -1.69 23.97
N LYS A 196 9.08 -2.63 23.02
CA LYS A 196 9.39 -2.34 21.60
C LYS A 196 8.51 -3.07 20.60
N ALA A 197 7.59 -3.93 21.04
CA ALA A 197 6.70 -4.63 20.14
C ALA A 197 5.82 -3.65 19.35
N PHE A 198 5.53 -3.98 18.10
CA PHE A 198 4.59 -3.21 17.28
C PHE A 198 3.90 -4.13 16.27
N LEU A 199 2.69 -3.77 15.88
CA LEU A 199 2.02 -4.34 14.70
C LEU A 199 2.28 -3.43 13.50
N PHE A 200 2.14 -3.98 12.29
CA PHE A 200 2.29 -3.22 11.06
C PHE A 200 1.37 -3.76 9.96
N ALA A 201 0.97 -2.87 9.05
CA ALA A 201 0.37 -3.19 7.76
C ALA A 201 1.25 -2.58 6.66
N LEU A 202 1.61 -3.37 5.64
CA LEU A 202 2.46 -2.96 4.51
C LEU A 202 1.66 -2.75 3.22
N ASN A 203 0.62 -3.57 3.01
CA ASN A 203 -0.27 -3.47 1.87
C ASN A 203 -1.68 -3.89 2.28
N TYR A 204 -2.54 -2.91 2.52
CA TYR A 204 -3.97 -3.09 2.73
C TYR A 204 -4.72 -1.88 2.13
N ASN A 205 -5.82 -2.11 1.41
CA ASN A 205 -6.70 -1.09 0.80
C ASN A 205 -6.05 0.07 -0.02
N ASN A 206 -4.78 -0.04 -0.45
CA ASN A 206 -3.98 1.06 -1.00
C ASN A 206 -3.70 2.21 0.00
N GLU A 207 -3.63 1.89 1.29
CA GLU A 207 -3.15 2.77 2.35
C GLU A 207 -1.61 2.68 2.49
N PRO A 208 -0.93 3.72 3.01
CA PRO A 208 0.52 3.69 3.16
C PRO A 208 0.96 2.69 4.25
N PRO A 209 2.16 2.10 4.16
CA PRO A 209 2.71 1.23 5.18
C PRO A 209 2.69 1.90 6.57
N THR A 210 1.94 1.32 7.50
CA THR A 210 1.60 1.93 8.79
C THR A 210 2.03 1.02 9.95
N LYS A 211 2.50 1.65 11.03
CA LYS A 211 3.04 1.01 12.23
C LYS A 211 2.20 1.40 13.46
N PHE A 212 1.87 0.41 14.28
CA PHE A 212 1.05 0.53 15.48
C PHE A 212 1.86 0.08 16.69
N ASP A 213 2.24 1.01 17.55
CA ASP A 213 3.13 0.77 18.69
C ASP A 213 2.39 0.16 19.89
N ILE A 214 3.13 -0.56 20.74
CA ILE A 214 2.61 -1.13 21.98
C ILE A 214 2.25 -0.04 23.00
N VAL A 215 0.95 0.25 23.16
CA VAL A 215 0.46 1.15 24.21
C VAL A 215 0.24 0.44 25.54
N LYS A 216 -0.15 -0.84 25.53
CA LYS A 216 -0.38 -1.65 26.75
C LYS A 216 0.77 -2.62 27.03
N LYS A 217 1.98 -2.08 27.24
CA LYS A 217 3.27 -2.82 27.41
C LYS A 217 3.22 -4.12 28.24
N PRO A 218 2.52 -4.22 29.40
CA PRO A 218 2.43 -5.46 30.18
C PRO A 218 1.64 -6.60 29.52
N TYR A 219 0.92 -6.29 28.45
CA TYR A 219 -0.04 -7.15 27.74
C TYR A 219 0.37 -7.37 26.27
N ALA A 220 1.65 -7.17 25.94
CA ALA A 220 2.12 -7.11 24.56
C ALA A 220 2.00 -8.46 23.83
N ILE A 221 2.47 -9.54 24.43
CA ILE A 221 2.53 -10.86 23.80
C ILE A 221 1.84 -11.90 24.69
N CYS A 222 1.08 -12.81 24.09
CA CYS A 222 0.54 -13.99 24.77
C CYS A 222 1.17 -15.28 24.22
N TYR A 223 1.06 -16.37 24.97
CA TYR A 223 1.50 -17.70 24.54
C TYR A 223 0.38 -18.72 24.78
N HIS A 224 0.02 -19.46 23.74
CA HIS A 224 -0.85 -20.62 23.81
C HIS A 224 -0.18 -21.78 23.05
N PRO A 225 -0.16 -23.04 23.57
CA PRO A 225 0.54 -24.14 22.92
C PRO A 225 -0.07 -24.56 21.57
N ASP A 226 -1.39 -24.33 21.40
CA ASP A 226 -2.13 -24.72 20.20
C ASP A 226 -2.36 -23.55 19.22
N CYS A 227 -1.56 -22.48 19.34
CA CYS A 227 -1.59 -21.32 18.46
C CYS A 227 -0.18 -20.88 18.05
N GLY A 228 -0.09 -20.12 16.97
CA GLY A 228 1.10 -19.38 16.59
C GLY A 228 1.23 -18.06 17.40
N PRO A 229 1.80 -17.01 16.79
CA PRO A 229 1.90 -15.69 17.42
C PRO A 229 0.57 -15.13 17.93
N ILE A 230 0.59 -14.57 19.15
CA ILE A 230 -0.52 -13.80 19.71
C ILE A 230 0.02 -12.47 20.23
N PHE A 231 -0.48 -11.38 19.66
CA PHE A 231 -0.19 -10.00 20.03
C PHE A 231 -1.41 -9.40 20.72
N GLY A 232 -1.21 -8.85 21.92
CA GLY A 232 -2.17 -8.03 22.65
C GLY A 232 -3.13 -8.79 23.57
N ALA A 233 -3.52 -8.16 24.68
CA ALA A 233 -4.66 -8.59 25.46
C ALA A 233 -5.97 -8.30 24.72
N GLY A 234 -6.74 -9.37 24.51
CA GLY A 234 -7.90 -9.38 23.63
C GLY A 234 -7.58 -9.76 22.18
N ALA A 235 -6.32 -10.13 21.89
CA ALA A 235 -5.84 -10.58 20.58
C ALA A 235 -6.05 -9.55 19.45
N ASP A 236 -5.32 -8.43 19.53
CA ASP A 236 -5.12 -7.50 18.41
C ASP A 236 -4.69 -8.24 17.13
N LEU A 237 -3.85 -9.26 17.26
CA LEU A 237 -3.57 -10.26 16.22
C LEU A 237 -3.34 -11.64 16.85
N LEU A 238 -4.08 -12.65 16.40
CA LEU A 238 -3.87 -14.06 16.73
C LEU A 238 -3.76 -14.90 15.45
N ILE A 239 -2.71 -15.71 15.39
CA ILE A 239 -2.49 -16.73 14.36
C ILE A 239 -2.74 -18.11 14.96
N THR A 240 -3.62 -18.90 14.33
CA THR A 240 -3.95 -20.28 14.75
C THR A 240 -2.98 -21.32 14.16
N ASN A 241 -2.95 -22.51 14.78
CA ASN A 241 -2.42 -23.69 14.11
C ASN A 241 -3.27 -24.01 12.87
N ASN A 242 -2.64 -24.51 11.80
CA ASN A 242 -3.29 -24.83 10.52
C ASN A 242 -4.01 -23.63 9.83
N CYS A 243 -3.54 -22.41 10.09
CA CYS A 243 -4.08 -21.15 9.55
C CYS A 243 -4.13 -21.05 8.02
N ASN A 244 -3.45 -21.93 7.29
CA ASN A 244 -3.49 -22.06 5.84
C ASN A 244 -4.62 -22.97 5.32
N VAL A 245 -5.36 -23.65 6.20
CA VAL A 245 -6.52 -24.50 5.86
C VAL A 245 -7.75 -24.24 6.74
N ASN A 246 -7.68 -23.27 7.66
CA ASN A 246 -8.82 -22.79 8.46
C ASN A 246 -8.98 -21.27 8.35
N MET A 247 -10.06 -20.77 8.95
CA MET A 247 -10.39 -19.34 9.04
C MET A 247 -10.59 -18.96 10.52
N GLU A 248 -9.71 -19.47 11.38
CA GLU A 248 -9.76 -19.31 12.83
C GLU A 248 -8.72 -18.32 13.36
N SER A 249 -7.79 -17.87 12.51
CA SER A 249 -6.92 -16.72 12.80
C SER A 249 -7.76 -15.43 12.77
N TYR A 250 -7.51 -14.51 13.69
CA TYR A 250 -8.36 -13.34 13.86
C TYR A 250 -7.62 -12.09 14.37
N SER A 251 -8.22 -10.92 14.15
CA SER A 251 -7.75 -9.62 14.61
C SER A 251 -8.88 -8.86 15.29
N ASN A 252 -8.70 -8.60 16.59
CA ASN A 252 -9.55 -7.74 17.40
C ASN A 252 -8.86 -6.39 17.69
N PHE A 253 -8.12 -5.88 16.69
CA PHE A 253 -7.36 -4.64 16.76
C PHE A 253 -8.28 -3.40 16.63
N PRO A 254 -7.98 -2.26 17.29
CA PRO A 254 -6.93 -2.04 18.30
C PRO A 254 -7.42 -2.28 19.74
N HIS A 255 -6.58 -2.92 20.55
CA HIS A 255 -6.79 -3.06 21.99
C HIS A 255 -5.51 -2.79 22.79
N SER A 256 -4.38 -3.41 22.42
CA SER A 256 -3.09 -3.28 23.12
C SER A 256 -2.06 -2.54 22.29
N TYR A 257 -2.22 -2.54 20.97
CA TYR A 257 -1.45 -1.77 20.00
C TYR A 257 -2.32 -0.63 19.45
N ASP A 258 -1.71 0.50 19.13
CA ASP A 258 -2.41 1.71 18.70
C ASP A 258 -1.49 2.56 17.80
N GLY A 259 -2.04 3.49 17.04
CA GLY A 259 -1.27 4.34 16.12
C GLY A 259 -2.15 5.20 15.20
N PRO A 260 -1.54 5.83 14.18
CA PRO A 260 -2.27 6.68 13.24
C PRO A 260 -3.45 5.93 12.61
N ASN A 261 -4.65 6.50 12.75
CA ASN A 261 -5.92 5.97 12.24
C ASN A 261 -6.30 4.54 12.69
N ALA A 262 -5.71 3.99 13.75
CA ALA A 262 -5.95 2.61 14.19
C ALA A 262 -7.46 2.31 14.38
N THR A 263 -7.99 1.40 13.57
CA THR A 263 -9.39 0.94 13.64
C THR A 263 -9.50 -0.56 13.37
N PHE A 264 -10.66 -1.13 13.71
CA PHE A 264 -11.06 -2.48 13.31
C PHE A 264 -10.84 -2.71 11.81
N GLY A 265 -10.27 -3.87 11.47
CA GLY A 265 -10.01 -4.28 10.09
C GLY A 265 -8.72 -3.74 9.46
N HIS A 266 -7.96 -2.86 10.11
CA HIS A 266 -6.73 -2.29 9.51
C HIS A 266 -5.65 -3.31 9.11
N LEU A 267 -5.63 -4.49 9.74
CA LEU A 267 -4.58 -5.50 9.49
C LEU A 267 -4.99 -6.49 8.39
N PHE A 268 -6.24 -6.97 8.39
CA PHE A 268 -6.71 -8.06 7.51
C PHE A 268 -8.13 -7.87 6.96
N GLY A 269 -8.72 -6.68 7.14
CA GLY A 269 -10.08 -6.31 6.71
C GLY A 269 -11.20 -6.86 7.59
N ASP A 270 -11.30 -8.19 7.68
CA ASP A 270 -12.32 -8.88 8.46
C ASP A 270 -11.81 -9.28 9.86
N TYR A 271 -12.74 -9.64 10.75
CA TYR A 271 -12.40 -10.16 12.09
C TYR A 271 -11.60 -11.46 12.01
N ASN A 272 -12.10 -12.43 11.24
CA ASN A 272 -11.45 -13.72 10.98
C ASN A 272 -10.85 -13.72 9.57
N PHE A 273 -9.73 -14.41 9.38
CA PHE A 273 -9.07 -14.56 8.08
C PHE A 273 -8.34 -15.91 7.98
N SER A 274 -8.02 -16.31 6.75
CA SER A 274 -7.10 -17.40 6.44
C SER A 274 -5.74 -16.82 6.02
N ILE A 275 -4.67 -17.60 6.21
CA ILE A 275 -3.30 -17.18 5.96
C ILE A 275 -2.74 -17.95 4.77
N ILE A 276 -2.42 -17.26 3.68
CA ILE A 276 -1.86 -17.90 2.47
C ILE A 276 -0.40 -18.34 2.73
N ASP A 277 0.40 -17.47 3.36
CA ASP A 277 1.77 -17.73 3.77
C ASP A 277 2.13 -16.92 5.03
N TYR A 278 3.12 -17.37 5.81
CA TYR A 278 3.57 -16.70 7.03
C TYR A 278 5.06 -16.97 7.35
N GLU A 279 5.86 -15.90 7.35
CA GLU A 279 7.30 -15.95 7.61
C GLU A 279 7.67 -15.54 9.05
N VAL A 280 8.72 -16.17 9.60
CA VAL A 280 9.29 -15.82 10.92
C VAL A 280 10.76 -15.43 10.77
N PHE A 281 11.04 -14.14 10.90
CA PHE A 281 12.41 -13.61 10.89
C PHE A 281 12.98 -13.51 12.30
N THR A 282 14.23 -13.96 12.47
CA THR A 282 15.01 -13.78 13.70
C THR A 282 16.37 -13.15 13.36
N LEU A 283 16.92 -12.38 14.29
CA LEU A 283 18.28 -11.85 14.13
C LEU A 283 19.28 -13.00 14.17
N ALA A 284 20.15 -13.09 13.16
CA ALA A 284 21.24 -14.05 13.14
C ALA A 284 22.08 -13.90 14.43
N PRO A 285 22.46 -15.01 15.10
CA PRO A 285 23.32 -14.93 16.28
C PRO A 285 24.61 -14.18 15.95
N ALA A 286 24.90 -13.12 16.70
CA ALA A 286 26.12 -12.35 16.51
C ALA A 286 27.33 -13.29 16.60
N THR A 287 28.12 -13.36 15.54
CA THR A 287 29.29 -14.24 15.45
C THR A 287 30.35 -13.78 16.43
N VAL A 288 30.33 -14.36 17.64
CA VAL A 288 31.30 -14.10 18.70
C VAL A 288 32.70 -14.31 18.13
N PRO A 289 33.55 -13.26 18.06
CA PRO A 289 34.91 -13.41 17.56
C PRO A 289 35.66 -14.44 18.40
N ALA A 290 36.34 -15.39 17.76
CA ALA A 290 37.09 -16.44 18.44
C ALA A 290 38.35 -15.88 19.13
N GLY A 291 38.15 -15.20 20.26
CA GLY A 291 39.16 -14.41 20.96
C GLY A 291 39.39 -14.86 22.40
N ASN A 292 40.56 -15.46 22.63
CA ASN A 292 41.20 -15.72 23.93
C ASN A 292 40.48 -16.63 24.94
N LYS A 293 41.00 -17.86 25.07
CA LYS A 293 40.84 -18.69 26.28
C LYS A 293 41.39 -17.93 27.50
N LEU A 294 40.57 -17.67 28.51
CA LEU A 294 41.04 -17.30 29.85
C LEU A 294 40.40 -18.16 30.94
N LYS A 295 41.16 -19.21 31.30
CA LYS A 295 41.24 -19.95 32.58
C LYS A 295 39.96 -20.53 33.22
N HIS A 296 40.13 -21.69 33.84
CA HIS A 296 39.22 -22.16 34.87
C HIS A 296 39.13 -21.13 36.01
N ASP A 297 37.99 -21.11 36.69
CA ASP A 297 38.02 -21.51 38.10
C ASP A 297 36.82 -22.42 38.43
N ARG A 298 36.97 -23.23 39.49
CA ARG A 298 35.93 -24.15 39.97
C ARG A 298 35.17 -23.49 41.11
N TYR A 299 33.85 -23.52 41.05
CA TYR A 299 33.02 -23.34 42.25
C TYR A 299 32.80 -24.69 42.95
N PRO A 300 32.77 -24.72 44.30
CA PRO A 300 32.30 -25.85 45.09
C PRO A 300 30.76 -25.98 45.07
#